data_AF-A0A8B6C714-F1
#
_entry.id   AF-A0A8B6C714-F1
#
_cell.length_a   1.000
_cell.length_b   1.000
_cell.length_c   1.000
_cell.angle_alpha   90.00
_cell.angle_beta   90.00
_cell.angle_gamma   90.00
#
_symmetry.space_group_name_H-M   'P 1'
#
loop_
_entity.id
_entity.type
_entity.pdbx_description
1 polymer ?
#
loop_
_entity_poly.entity_id
_entity_poly.type
_entity_poly.pdbx_seq_one_letter_code
_entity_poly.pdbx_strand_id
1 'polypeptide(L)'
;MGQHDTNSNKRDKTTDPNFTFFSFTKQHNAVTSVLSPTIRLPTSTRLVPSSNMFNVIDSKFQHIPPQYQIAACDLVREFNSASGPGNFAKHLLEFIFQELYTQDCLRIHFSYHGDFKNNKNPLDQVRVQFLMQYVCHFYPEVKQPQAWKLMVVTKINQALRHSVKQQKKIVF
;
A
#
# COMPACT_ATOMS: atom_id res chain seq x y z
N MET A 1 55.82 -13.99 13.60
CA MET A 1 56.33 -12.65 13.96
C MET A 1 56.68 -11.94 12.67
N GLY A 2 56.07 -10.79 12.38
CA GLY A 2 56.47 -9.90 11.27
C GLY A 2 55.51 -9.84 10.08
N GLN A 3 54.63 -8.83 10.09
CA GLN A 3 53.86 -8.34 8.94
C GLN A 3 54.71 -7.42 8.06
N HIS A 4 54.37 -7.27 6.77
CA HIS A 4 54.05 -5.96 6.18
C HIS A 4 53.49 -6.05 4.74
N ASP A 5 52.63 -5.08 4.45
CA ASP A 5 51.61 -4.95 3.39
C ASP A 5 52.06 -4.54 1.99
N THR A 6 51.12 -4.63 1.03
CA THR A 6 50.62 -3.62 0.04
C THR A 6 50.18 -4.33 -1.26
N ASN A 7 49.17 -3.96 -2.05
CA ASN A 7 48.08 -2.98 -2.06
C ASN A 7 47.20 -3.29 -3.31
N SER A 8 45.96 -2.77 -3.32
CA SER A 8 45.12 -2.43 -4.48
C SER A 8 44.32 -3.53 -5.19
N ASN A 9 43.01 -3.56 -4.91
CA ASN A 9 42.07 -3.34 -6.01
C ASN A 9 40.85 -2.52 -5.52
N LYS A 10 40.78 -1.30 -6.04
CA LYS A 10 39.74 -0.30 -5.86
C LYS A 10 38.62 -0.68 -6.84
N ARG A 11 37.42 -1.01 -6.35
CA ARG A 11 36.23 -1.10 -7.21
C ARG A 11 35.20 -0.09 -6.75
N ASP A 12 34.73 0.64 -7.75
CA ASP A 12 34.08 1.93 -7.66
C ASP A 12 32.72 1.90 -6.97
N LYS A 13 32.47 3.00 -6.28
CA LYS A 13 31.15 3.43 -5.82
C LYS A 13 30.41 4.00 -7.03
N THR A 14 29.50 3.25 -7.61
CA THR A 14 28.39 3.81 -8.39
C THR A 14 27.15 3.86 -7.50
N THR A 15 26.98 5.02 -6.87
CA THR A 15 25.77 5.41 -6.16
C THR A 15 24.70 5.78 -7.18
N ASP A 16 23.72 4.90 -7.39
CA ASP A 16 22.47 5.25 -8.06
C ASP A 16 21.67 6.19 -7.15
N PRO A 17 21.29 7.41 -7.59
CA PRO A 17 20.67 8.40 -6.71
C PRO A 17 19.17 8.19 -6.45
N ASN A 18 18.58 7.05 -6.82
CA ASN A 18 17.12 6.84 -6.70
C ASN A 18 16.67 5.67 -5.82
N PHE A 19 17.55 5.06 -5.02
CA PHE A 19 17.13 4.01 -4.09
C PHE A 19 17.81 4.14 -2.73
N THR A 20 17.13 4.81 -1.80
CA THR A 20 17.43 4.70 -0.36
C THR A 20 16.16 4.30 0.37
N PHE A 21 15.92 2.99 0.45
CA PHE A 21 14.97 2.44 1.41
C PHE A 21 15.69 2.32 2.76
N PHE A 22 15.25 3.10 3.73
CA PHE A 22 15.90 3.34 5.02
C PHE A 22 16.40 2.07 5.73
N SER A 23 17.70 2.11 6.07
CA SER A 23 18.37 1.21 7.02
C SER A 23 17.84 1.44 8.44
N PHE A 24 17.52 0.37 9.15
CA PHE A 24 17.09 0.39 10.55
C PHE A 24 18.28 0.57 11.51
N THR A 25 18.18 1.50 12.47
CA THR A 25 18.85 1.38 13.77
C THR A 25 17.81 1.44 14.89
N LYS A 26 17.87 0.44 15.77
CA LYS A 26 16.98 0.25 16.91
C LYS A 26 17.57 1.04 18.09
N GLN A 27 16.86 2.04 18.59
CA GLN A 27 17.13 2.59 19.92
C GLN A 27 15.97 2.26 20.86
N HIS A 28 16.32 1.60 21.96
CA HIS A 28 15.47 1.46 23.14
C HIS A 28 15.44 2.80 23.87
N ASN A 29 14.26 3.25 24.28
CA ASN A 29 14.11 4.06 25.48
C ASN A 29 12.79 3.69 26.16
N ALA A 30 12.89 3.49 27.47
CA ALA A 30 11.78 3.23 28.37
C ALA A 30 11.27 4.53 29.00
N VAL A 31 10.15 4.37 29.70
CA VAL A 31 9.59 5.18 30.80
C VAL A 31 8.45 6.16 30.47
N THR A 32 7.38 5.91 31.24
CA THR A 32 6.36 6.78 31.83
C THR A 32 5.01 6.97 31.13
N SER A 33 4.03 6.34 31.80
CA SER A 33 2.59 6.55 31.79
C SER A 33 2.19 8.03 31.84
N VAL A 34 1.33 8.45 30.91
CA VAL A 34 0.28 9.45 31.13
C VAL A 34 -0.91 9.13 30.23
N LEU A 35 -2.05 8.89 30.89
CA LEU A 35 -3.45 9.03 30.45
C LEU A 35 -3.72 9.10 28.93
N SER A 36 -4.29 8.02 28.41
CA SER A 36 -4.87 7.94 27.07
C SER A 36 -5.96 8.99 26.86
N PRO A 37 -5.83 9.94 25.92
CA PRO A 37 -7.01 10.46 25.26
C PRO A 37 -7.44 9.39 24.25
N THR A 38 -8.68 8.90 24.37
CA THR A 38 -9.33 8.17 23.28
C THR A 38 -9.37 9.11 22.08
N ILE A 39 -8.36 9.01 21.21
CA ILE A 39 -8.39 9.62 19.88
C ILE A 39 -9.49 8.87 19.13
N ARG A 40 -10.70 9.42 19.15
CA ARG A 40 -11.75 9.01 18.23
C ARG A 40 -11.21 9.32 16.83
N LEU A 41 -10.91 8.27 16.07
CA LEU A 41 -10.66 8.41 14.64
C LEU A 41 -11.81 9.21 14.04
N PRO A 42 -11.54 10.24 13.22
CA PRO A 42 -12.61 10.97 12.55
C PRO A 42 -13.45 9.96 11.78
N THR A 43 -14.73 9.92 12.14
CA THR A 43 -15.72 9.08 11.46
C THR A 43 -15.75 9.50 10.00
N SER A 44 -15.59 8.51 9.11
CA SER A 44 -15.56 8.66 7.66
C SER A 44 -16.60 9.69 7.21
N THR A 45 -16.13 10.88 6.82
CA THR A 45 -17.01 11.96 6.39
C THR A 45 -17.41 11.64 4.96
N ARG A 46 -18.66 11.23 4.76
CA ARG A 46 -19.19 10.90 3.44
C ARG A 46 -19.08 12.14 2.54
N LEU A 47 -18.36 12.03 1.43
CA LEU A 47 -18.25 13.10 0.45
C LEU A 47 -19.53 13.16 -0.38
N VAL A 48 -20.14 14.34 -0.47
CA VAL A 48 -21.20 14.64 -1.43
C VAL A 48 -20.53 15.25 -2.66
N PRO A 49 -20.45 14.55 -3.79
CA PRO A 49 -19.71 15.02 -4.94
C PRO A 49 -20.40 16.17 -5.68
N SER A 50 -19.60 17.12 -6.17
CA SER A 50 -19.98 18.13 -7.15
C SER A 50 -19.15 17.96 -8.43
N SER A 51 -19.62 18.46 -9.58
CA SER A 51 -18.89 18.34 -10.85
C SER A 51 -17.50 18.96 -10.81
N ASN A 52 -17.31 20.08 -10.10
CA ASN A 52 -15.99 20.68 -9.91
C ASN A 52 -15.02 19.78 -9.13
N MET A 53 -15.53 19.02 -8.15
CA MET A 53 -14.70 18.11 -7.36
C MET A 53 -14.16 16.96 -8.22
N PHE A 54 -14.99 16.40 -9.11
CA PHE A 54 -14.55 15.33 -10.01
C PHE A 54 -13.46 15.80 -10.97
N ASN A 55 -13.62 16.98 -11.59
CA ASN A 55 -12.61 17.54 -12.48
C ASN A 55 -11.26 17.75 -11.77
N VAL A 56 -11.27 18.20 -10.51
CA VAL A 56 -10.05 18.38 -9.71
C VAL A 56 -9.37 17.05 -9.43
N ILE A 57 -10.14 16.01 -9.09
CA ILE A 57 -9.60 14.67 -8.83
C ILE A 57 -9.02 14.07 -10.11
N ASP A 58 -9.75 14.12 -11.23
CA ASP A 58 -9.29 13.56 -12.51
C ASP A 58 -8.01 14.27 -12.98
N SER A 59 -7.97 15.60 -12.90
CA SER A 59 -6.79 16.40 -13.27
C SER A 59 -5.56 16.07 -12.41
N LYS A 60 -5.77 15.76 -11.13
CA LYS A 60 -4.69 15.40 -10.20
C LYS A 60 -4.02 14.06 -10.55
N PHE A 61 -4.76 13.13 -11.15
CA PHE A 61 -4.30 11.77 -11.42
C PHE A 61 -4.03 11.50 -12.90
N GLN A 62 -4.04 12.53 -13.75
CA GLN A 62 -3.79 12.41 -15.20
C GLN A 62 -2.42 11.82 -15.58
N HIS A 63 -1.43 11.86 -14.68
CA HIS A 63 -0.11 11.28 -14.90
C HIS A 63 -0.07 9.76 -14.72
N ILE A 64 -1.12 9.17 -14.14
CA ILE A 64 -1.23 7.72 -13.97
C ILE A 64 -1.61 7.12 -15.33
N PRO A 65 -0.92 6.06 -15.80
CA PRO A 65 -1.25 5.43 -17.07
C PRO A 65 -2.73 5.01 -17.13
N PRO A 66 -3.41 5.14 -18.29
CA PRO A 66 -4.86 4.90 -18.40
C PRO A 66 -5.32 3.54 -17.86
N GLN A 67 -4.51 2.49 -18.01
CA GLN A 67 -4.82 1.15 -17.50
C GLN A 67 -4.89 1.04 -15.97
N TYR A 68 -4.35 2.01 -15.23
CA TYR A 68 -4.40 2.08 -13.76
C TYR A 68 -5.13 3.34 -13.27
N GLN A 69 -5.69 4.12 -14.18
CA GLN A 69 -6.46 5.31 -13.85
C GLN A 69 -7.85 4.89 -13.38
N ILE A 70 -8.32 5.49 -12.30
CA ILE A 70 -9.67 5.26 -11.76
C ILE A 70 -10.42 6.59 -11.87
N ALA A 71 -11.59 6.57 -12.49
CA ALA A 71 -12.39 7.78 -12.66
C ALA A 71 -12.77 8.38 -11.30
N ALA A 72 -12.80 9.71 -11.20
CA ALA A 72 -13.12 10.40 -9.96
C ALA A 72 -14.46 9.95 -9.34
N CYS A 73 -15.47 9.64 -10.16
CA CYS A 73 -16.76 9.14 -9.70
C CYS A 73 -16.64 7.78 -8.99
N ASP A 74 -15.83 6.87 -9.55
CA ASP A 74 -15.57 5.55 -8.96
C ASP A 74 -14.75 5.68 -7.69
N LEU A 75 -13.68 6.51 -7.68
CA LEU A 75 -12.88 6.77 -6.49
C LEU A 75 -13.73 7.28 -5.32
N VAL A 76 -14.61 8.24 -5.57
CA VAL A 76 -15.49 8.81 -4.53
C VAL A 76 -16.51 7.78 -4.07
N ARG A 77 -17.06 6.95 -4.97
CA ARG A 77 -17.95 5.85 -4.59
C ARG A 77 -17.25 4.86 -3.68
N GLU A 78 -16.04 4.43 -4.04
CA GLU A 78 -15.27 3.48 -3.23
C GLU A 78 -14.80 4.08 -1.90
N PHE A 79 -14.47 5.37 -1.88
CA PHE A 79 -14.16 6.08 -0.65
C PHE A 79 -15.36 6.11 0.29
N ASN A 80 -16.54 6.45 -0.23
CA ASN A 80 -17.77 6.53 0.55
C ASN A 80 -18.28 5.16 1.04
N SER A 81 -17.90 4.06 0.38
CA SER A 81 -18.24 2.70 0.81
C SER A 81 -17.23 2.12 1.81
N ALA A 82 -16.01 2.66 1.86
CA ALA A 82 -14.96 2.21 2.76
C ALA A 82 -15.18 2.70 4.20
N SER A 83 -15.03 1.79 5.17
CA SER A 83 -15.06 2.12 6.60
C SER A 83 -13.73 2.68 7.14
N GLY A 84 -12.72 2.85 6.28
CA GLY A 84 -11.42 3.40 6.64
C GLY A 84 -10.35 3.14 5.57
N PRO A 85 -9.12 3.67 5.76
CA PRO A 85 -8.09 3.69 4.73
C PRO A 85 -7.65 2.30 4.25
N GLY A 86 -7.64 1.31 5.14
CA GLY A 86 -7.31 -0.06 4.77
C GLY A 86 -8.37 -0.72 3.88
N ASN A 87 -9.67 -0.48 4.15
CA ASN A 87 -10.74 -1.01 3.30
C ASN A 87 -10.79 -0.28 1.96
N PHE A 88 -10.57 1.03 1.96
CA PHE A 88 -10.44 1.81 0.73
C PHE A 88 -9.28 1.28 -0.13
N ALA A 89 -8.11 1.08 0.47
CA ALA A 89 -6.96 0.48 -0.22
C ALA A 89 -7.26 -0.92 -0.77
N LYS A 90 -8.04 -1.74 -0.06
CA LYS A 90 -8.49 -3.05 -0.57
C LYS A 90 -9.35 -2.89 -1.83
N HIS A 91 -10.28 -1.94 -1.86
CA HIS A 91 -11.12 -1.72 -3.05
C HIS A 91 -10.25 -1.30 -4.23
N LEU A 92 -9.34 -0.34 -4.02
CA LEU A 92 -8.42 0.11 -5.08
C LEU A 92 -7.46 -0.98 -5.55
N LEU A 93 -7.06 -1.90 -4.68
CA LEU A 93 -6.23 -3.05 -5.04
C LEU A 93 -6.92 -3.93 -6.09
N GLU A 94 -8.24 -4.11 -5.98
CA GLU A 94 -9.04 -4.86 -6.97
C GLU A 94 -9.11 -4.13 -8.32
N PHE A 95 -9.14 -2.79 -8.32
CA PHE A 95 -9.12 -1.97 -9.56
C PHE A 95 -7.75 -1.97 -10.26
N ILE A 96 -6.66 -1.88 -9.50
CA ILE A 96 -5.29 -1.71 -10.06
C ILE A 96 -4.65 -3.07 -10.39
N PHE A 97 -5.02 -4.14 -9.68
CA PHE A 97 -4.47 -5.49 -9.83
C PHE A 97 -5.56 -6.50 -10.18
N GLN A 98 -6.40 -6.17 -11.17
CA GLN A 98 -7.54 -6.99 -11.57
C GLN A 98 -7.14 -8.44 -11.89
N GLU A 99 -5.94 -8.65 -12.45
CA GLU A 99 -5.44 -9.98 -12.78
C GLU A 99 -5.27 -10.88 -11.54
N LEU A 100 -5.06 -10.31 -10.36
CA LEU A 100 -4.93 -11.05 -9.10
C LEU A 100 -6.27 -11.58 -8.56
N TYR A 101 -7.38 -11.03 -9.05
CA TYR A 101 -8.74 -11.33 -8.63
C TYR A 101 -9.54 -12.11 -9.68
N THR A 102 -8.87 -12.63 -10.70
CA THR A 102 -9.41 -13.59 -11.67
C THR A 102 -9.80 -14.92 -11.02
N GLN A 103 -10.44 -15.80 -11.79
CA GLN A 103 -10.83 -17.14 -11.34
C GLN A 103 -9.65 -17.94 -10.77
N ASP A 104 -8.44 -17.75 -11.31
CA ASP A 104 -7.21 -18.40 -10.88
C ASP A 104 -6.70 -17.91 -9.51
N CYS A 105 -7.30 -16.84 -8.97
CA CYS A 105 -7.02 -16.31 -7.63
C CYS A 105 -5.53 -16.05 -7.36
N LEU A 106 -4.80 -15.55 -8.35
CA LEU A 106 -3.33 -15.36 -8.29
C LEU A 106 -2.86 -14.57 -7.07
N ARG A 107 -3.69 -13.71 -6.48
CA ARG A 107 -3.37 -12.94 -5.26
C ARG A 107 -2.79 -13.76 -4.11
N ILE A 108 -3.13 -15.06 -4.01
CA ILE A 108 -2.62 -15.93 -2.93
C ILE A 108 -1.10 -16.11 -2.99
N HIS A 109 -0.51 -15.96 -4.18
CA HIS A 109 0.93 -16.02 -4.44
C HIS A 109 1.64 -14.69 -4.21
N PHE A 110 0.93 -13.66 -3.73
CA PHE A 110 1.50 -12.35 -3.49
C PHE A 110 1.41 -11.93 -2.02
N SER A 111 2.28 -11.00 -1.65
CA SER A 111 2.15 -10.14 -0.48
C SER A 111 2.63 -8.74 -0.84
N TYR A 112 2.36 -7.76 0.00
CA TYR A 112 2.72 -6.37 -0.25
C TYR A 112 4.23 -6.19 -0.49
N HIS A 113 5.09 -6.85 0.30
CA HIS A 113 6.55 -6.77 0.20
C HIS A 113 7.22 -8.05 -0.32
N GLY A 114 6.44 -9.07 -0.67
CA GLY A 114 6.95 -10.43 -0.84
C GLY A 114 7.15 -11.14 0.50
N ASP A 115 7.20 -12.47 0.46
CA ASP A 115 7.54 -13.30 1.61
C ASP A 115 8.25 -14.56 1.12
N PHE A 116 9.57 -14.58 1.29
CA PHE A 116 10.41 -15.69 0.85
C PHE A 116 10.03 -17.01 1.53
N LYS A 117 9.62 -16.99 2.81
CA LYS A 117 9.28 -18.22 3.54
C LYS A 117 8.02 -18.89 3.01
N ASN A 118 7.09 -18.09 2.51
CA ASN A 118 5.81 -18.54 1.99
C ASN A 118 5.75 -18.54 0.46
N ASN A 119 6.89 -18.39 -0.23
CA ASN A 119 7.00 -18.29 -1.69
C ASN A 119 6.02 -17.26 -2.29
N LYS A 120 5.89 -16.09 -1.63
CA LYS A 120 5.03 -15.00 -2.11
C LYS A 120 5.86 -13.94 -2.81
N ASN A 121 5.42 -13.56 -4.00
CA ASN A 121 6.00 -12.46 -4.76
C ASN A 121 5.57 -11.11 -4.18
N PRO A 122 6.43 -10.08 -4.25
CA PRO A 122 6.02 -8.71 -3.95
C PRO A 122 5.00 -8.21 -4.99
N LEU A 123 4.10 -7.32 -4.57
CA LEU A 123 3.34 -6.53 -5.52
C LEU A 123 4.27 -5.64 -6.35
N ASP A 124 3.86 -5.38 -7.58
CA ASP A 124 4.48 -4.42 -8.47
C ASP A 124 4.60 -3.05 -7.78
N GLN A 125 5.84 -2.58 -7.61
CA GLN A 125 6.11 -1.36 -6.86
C GLN A 125 5.53 -0.11 -7.52
N VAL A 126 5.51 -0.03 -8.85
CA VAL A 126 4.96 1.12 -9.58
C VAL A 126 3.46 1.23 -9.32
N ARG A 127 2.75 0.10 -9.40
CA ARG A 127 1.31 0.03 -9.12
C ARG A 127 0.98 0.29 -7.66
N VAL A 128 1.84 -0.14 -6.74
CA VAL A 128 1.76 0.22 -5.32
C VAL A 128 1.89 1.73 -5.10
N GLN A 129 2.74 2.43 -5.87
CA GLN A 129 2.83 3.89 -5.78
C GLN A 129 1.51 4.57 -6.19
N PHE A 130 0.85 4.11 -7.25
CA PHE A 130 -0.47 4.64 -7.65
C PHE A 130 -1.51 4.42 -6.55
N LEU A 131 -1.55 3.21 -5.99
CA LEU A 131 -2.42 2.90 -4.85
C LEU A 131 -2.16 3.86 -3.67
N MET A 132 -0.90 4.12 -3.33
CA MET A 132 -0.55 5.08 -2.28
C MET A 132 -1.02 6.50 -2.58
N GLN A 133 -0.87 6.96 -3.83
CA GLN A 133 -1.31 8.30 -4.24
C GLN A 133 -2.81 8.48 -4.09
N TYR A 134 -3.61 7.49 -4.48
CA TYR A 134 -5.06 7.53 -4.29
C TYR A 134 -5.44 7.49 -2.82
N VAL A 135 -4.91 6.54 -2.03
CA VAL A 135 -5.26 6.43 -0.61
C VAL A 135 -4.88 7.69 0.16
N CYS A 136 -3.66 8.20 -0.03
CA CYS A 136 -3.19 9.40 0.68
C CYS A 136 -3.91 10.68 0.25
N HIS A 137 -4.58 10.70 -0.90
CA HIS A 137 -5.40 11.84 -1.28
C HIS A 137 -6.63 12.00 -0.38
N PHE A 138 -7.27 10.88 -0.04
CA PHE A 138 -8.47 10.86 0.78
C PHE A 138 -8.19 10.68 2.28
N TYR A 139 -7.07 10.03 2.61
CA TYR A 139 -6.61 9.80 3.98
C TYR A 139 -5.16 10.31 4.14
N PRO A 140 -4.96 11.63 4.19
CA PRO A 140 -3.61 12.20 4.30
C PRO A 140 -2.85 11.77 5.56
N GLU A 141 -3.55 11.38 6.62
CA GLU A 141 -2.98 10.87 7.87
C GLU A 141 -2.21 9.54 7.68
N VAL A 142 -2.58 8.73 6.68
CA VAL A 142 -1.87 7.46 6.43
C VAL A 142 -0.61 7.62 5.59
N LYS A 143 -0.27 8.83 5.16
CA LYS A 143 1.00 9.12 4.46
C LYS A 143 2.22 8.83 5.35
N GLN A 144 2.04 8.84 6.68
CA GLN A 144 3.09 8.48 7.62
C GLN A 144 3.44 6.99 7.52
N PRO A 145 4.74 6.61 7.41
CA PRO A 145 5.12 5.22 7.14
C PRO A 145 4.57 4.19 8.14
N GLN A 146 4.50 4.54 9.43
CA GLN A 146 3.95 3.65 10.45
C GLN A 146 2.43 3.48 10.31
N ALA A 147 1.70 4.58 10.05
CA ALA A 147 0.26 4.53 9.81
C ALA A 147 -0.05 3.73 8.53
N TRP A 148 0.69 3.96 7.45
CA TRP A 148 0.61 3.18 6.21
C TRP A 148 0.79 1.68 6.48
N LYS A 149 1.87 1.31 7.18
CA LYS A 149 2.17 -0.09 7.50
C LYS A 149 1.05 -0.73 8.33
N LEU A 150 0.62 -0.06 9.39
CA LEU A 150 -0.35 -0.62 10.33
C LEU A 150 -1.76 -0.70 9.71
N MET A 151 -2.21 0.36 9.04
CA MET A 151 -3.59 0.48 8.58
C MET A 151 -3.81 -0.06 7.17
N VAL A 152 -2.85 0.14 6.26
CA VAL A 152 -3.00 -0.17 4.84
C VAL A 152 -2.32 -1.49 4.47
N VAL A 153 -1.01 -1.62 4.72
CA VAL A 153 -0.25 -2.83 4.36
C VAL A 153 -0.81 -4.08 5.04
N THR A 154 -1.16 -3.99 6.32
CA THR A 154 -1.81 -5.09 7.05
C THR A 154 -3.09 -5.56 6.35
N LYS A 155 -3.93 -4.61 5.91
CA LYS A 155 -5.23 -4.89 5.31
C LYS A 155 -5.11 -5.45 3.89
N ILE A 156 -4.17 -4.93 3.10
CA ILE A 156 -3.82 -5.48 1.78
C ILE A 156 -3.35 -6.92 1.92
N ASN A 157 -2.41 -7.19 2.83
CA ASN A 157 -1.93 -8.55 3.06
C ASN A 157 -3.03 -9.50 3.55
N GLN A 158 -4.02 -9.02 4.30
CA GLN A 158 -5.21 -9.81 4.63
C GLN A 158 -5.98 -10.16 3.35
N ALA A 159 -6.27 -9.19 2.49
CA ALA A 159 -6.97 -9.42 1.22
C ALA A 159 -6.23 -10.40 0.29
N LEU A 160 -4.89 -10.33 0.24
CA LEU A 160 -4.06 -11.24 -0.57
C LEU A 160 -3.98 -12.66 0.02
N ARG A 161 -4.17 -12.84 1.33
CA ARG A 161 -4.15 -14.16 1.97
C ARG A 161 -5.43 -14.96 1.78
N HIS A 162 -6.58 -14.29 1.68
CA HIS A 162 -7.86 -14.98 1.59
C HIS A 162 -8.20 -15.27 0.12
N SER A 163 -8.18 -16.55 -0.26
CA SER A 163 -9.01 -16.98 -1.39
C SER A 163 -10.46 -16.66 -1.00
N VAL A 164 -11.21 -16.06 -1.92
CA VAL A 164 -12.66 -15.98 -1.81
C VAL A 164 -13.05 -17.44 -1.66
N LYS A 165 -13.72 -17.80 -0.57
CA LYS A 165 -14.28 -19.12 -0.40
C LYS A 165 -15.07 -19.42 -1.68
N GLN A 166 -14.50 -20.18 -2.62
CA GLN A 166 -15.26 -20.89 -3.62
C GLN A 166 -16.02 -22.00 -2.88
N GLN A 167 -17.07 -21.64 -2.14
CA GLN A 167 -18.12 -22.56 -1.71
C GLN A 167 -19.40 -21.77 -1.45
N LYS A 168 -20.21 -21.61 -2.50
CA LYS A 168 -21.50 -22.28 -2.47
C LYS A 168 -21.54 -23.22 -3.66
N LYS A 169 -21.51 -24.52 -3.34
CA LYS A 169 -21.95 -25.60 -4.20
C LYS A 169 -23.23 -25.17 -4.92
N ILE A 170 -23.22 -25.19 -6.25
CA ILE A 170 -24.44 -25.51 -6.98
C ILE A 170 -24.57 -27.03 -6.81
N VAL A 171 -25.38 -27.45 -5.85
CA VAL A 171 -25.90 -28.82 -5.81
C VAL A 171 -27.13 -28.78 -6.72
N PHE A 172 -27.08 -29.52 -7.82
CA PHE A 172 -28.26 -29.86 -8.61
C PHE A 172 -29.11 -30.87 -7.85
#